data_AF-A0A1Y5DQV3-F1
#
_entry.id   AF-A0A1Y5DQV3-F1
#
_cell.length_a   1.000
_cell.length_b   1.000
_cell.length_c   1.000
_cell.angle_alpha   90.00
_cell.angle_beta   90.00
_cell.angle_gamma   90.00
#
_symmetry.space_group_name_H-M   'P 1'
#
loop_
_entity.id
_entity.type
_entity.pdbx_description
1 polymer ?
#
loop_
_entity_poly.entity_id
_entity_poly.type
_entity_poly.pdbx_seq_one_letter_code
_entity_poly.pdbx_strand_id
1 'polypeptide(L)'
;MQNALNSQEKVSQICKSKSTLIIIVCCILPFILIFVGFNTPAASQSFFWQNYQSYMVVSGLAGLLLSYWVILFRPNFVTKFIEKDTKKT
;
A
#
# COMPACT_ATOMS: atom_id res chain seq x y z
N MET A 1 -6.44 9.97 34.60
CA MET A 1 -7.08 9.97 33.27
C MET A 1 -6.34 10.82 32.22
N GLN A 2 -5.00 10.98 32.27
CA GLN A 2 -4.24 11.78 31.27
C GLN A 2 -3.49 10.95 30.20
N ASN A 3 -3.29 9.64 30.42
CA ASN A 3 -2.53 8.80 29.48
C ASN A 3 -3.34 8.29 28.28
N ALA A 4 -4.68 8.41 28.31
CA ALA A 4 -5.54 7.96 27.21
C ALA A 4 -5.63 8.98 26.06
N LEU A 5 -5.65 10.29 26.37
CA LEU A 5 -5.70 11.38 25.39
C LEU A 5 -4.46 11.40 24.49
N ASN A 6 -3.28 11.21 25.09
CA ASN A 6 -2.00 11.19 24.36
C ASN A 6 -1.86 9.98 23.41
N SER A 7 -2.55 8.87 23.73
CA SER A 7 -2.60 7.69 22.86
C SER A 7 -3.57 7.87 21.68
N GLN A 8 -4.63 8.67 21.83
CA GLN A 8 -5.65 8.86 20.81
C GLN A 8 -5.18 9.81 19.69
N GLU A 9 -4.44 10.86 20.01
CA GLU A 9 -3.79 11.74 19.01
C GLU A 9 -2.71 11.00 18.19
N LYS A 10 -1.88 10.19 18.84
CA LYS A 10 -0.89 9.34 18.14
C LYS A 10 -1.55 8.35 17.17
N VAL A 11 -2.67 7.73 17.56
CA VAL A 11 -3.41 6.81 16.69
C VAL A 11 -4.05 7.56 15.51
N SER A 12 -4.59 8.76 15.74
CA SER A 12 -5.14 9.63 14.68
C SER A 12 -4.06 10.05 13.68
N GLN A 13 -2.89 10.47 14.14
CA GLN A 13 -1.75 10.82 13.26
C GLN A 13 -1.25 9.62 12.45
N ILE A 14 -1.16 8.42 13.04
CA ILE A 14 -0.77 7.20 12.32
C ILE A 14 -1.83 6.82 11.28
N CYS A 15 -3.11 6.93 11.61
CA CYS A 15 -4.20 6.63 10.68
C CYS A 15 -4.23 7.63 9.51
N LYS A 16 -4.04 8.92 9.81
CA LYS A 16 -3.94 10.00 8.80
C LYS A 16 -2.72 9.81 7.91
N SER A 17 -1.56 9.46 8.48
CA SER A 17 -0.33 9.16 7.73
C SER A 17 -0.48 7.96 6.80
N LYS A 18 -1.11 6.87 7.29
CA LYS A 18 -1.43 5.70 6.45
C LYS A 18 -2.39 6.05 5.31
N SER A 19 -3.43 6.85 5.58
CA SER A 19 -4.38 7.29 4.57
C SER A 19 -3.73 8.20 3.52
N THR A 20 -2.88 9.15 3.93
CA THR A 20 -2.10 9.99 3.00
C THR A 20 -1.17 9.16 2.13
N LEU A 21 -0.51 8.14 2.69
CA LEU A 21 0.40 7.27 1.94
C LEU A 21 -0.38 6.44 0.90
N ILE A 22 -1.59 5.98 1.24
CA ILE A 22 -2.50 5.33 0.29
C ILE A 22 -2.91 6.30 -0.83
N ILE A 23 -3.25 7.55 -0.50
CA ILE A 23 -3.62 8.56 -1.52
C ILE A 23 -2.44 8.84 -2.45
N ILE A 24 -1.21 8.97 -1.93
CA ILE A 24 -0.03 9.21 -2.76
C ILE A 24 0.21 8.02 -3.71
N VAL A 25 0.14 6.78 -3.20
CA VAL A 25 0.43 5.58 -3.99
C VAL A 25 -0.69 5.27 -4.98
N CYS A 26 -1.96 5.39 -4.59
CA CYS A 26 -3.10 5.01 -5.42
C CYS A 26 -3.62 6.13 -6.32
N CYS A 27 -3.47 7.40 -5.94
CA CYS A 27 -3.95 8.52 -6.73
C CYS A 27 -2.82 9.23 -7.45
N ILE A 28 -1.74 9.64 -6.76
CA ILE A 28 -0.73 10.51 -7.37
C ILE A 28 0.24 9.74 -8.27
N LEU A 29 0.73 8.59 -7.82
CA LEU A 29 1.70 7.78 -8.57
C LEU A 29 1.20 7.37 -9.97
N PRO A 30 -0.05 6.90 -10.14
CA PRO A 30 -0.56 6.52 -11.46
C PRO A 30 -0.65 7.71 -12.42
N PHE A 31 -1.04 8.90 -11.96
CA PHE A 31 -1.06 10.10 -12.81
C PHE A 31 0.33 10.50 -13.29
N ILE A 32 1.34 10.44 -12.41
CA ILE A 32 2.73 10.72 -12.80
C ILE A 32 3.20 9.71 -13.85
N LEU A 33 2.92 8.43 -13.65
CA LEU A 33 3.33 7.37 -14.59
C LEU A 33 2.64 7.49 -15.95
N ILE A 34 1.35 7.84 -15.96
CA ILE A 34 0.61 8.12 -17.19
C ILE A 34 1.21 9.33 -17.91
N PHE A 35 1.46 10.42 -17.18
CA PHE A 35 2.08 11.62 -17.75
C PHE A 35 3.46 11.31 -18.35
N VAL A 36 4.31 10.58 -17.64
CA VAL A 36 5.63 10.16 -18.13
C VAL A 36 5.49 9.23 -19.36
N GLY A 37 4.57 8.28 -19.33
CA GLY A 37 4.33 7.37 -20.45
C GLY A 37 3.84 8.07 -21.73
N PHE A 38 3.01 9.11 -21.61
CA PHE A 38 2.57 9.91 -22.75
C PHE A 38 3.63 10.89 -23.26
N ASN A 39 4.54 11.35 -22.41
CA ASN A 39 5.67 12.22 -22.80
C ASN A 39 6.91 11.42 -23.27
N THR A 40 6.89 10.09 -23.15
CA THR A 40 7.97 9.24 -23.65
C THR A 40 7.98 9.25 -25.19
N PRO A 41 9.15 9.31 -25.85
CA PRO A 41 9.24 9.26 -27.31
C PRO A 41 8.48 8.05 -27.89
N ALA A 42 7.75 8.27 -28.99
CA ALA A 42 6.89 7.23 -29.60
C ALA A 42 7.64 5.91 -29.89
N ALA A 43 8.93 5.99 -30.23
CA ALA A 43 9.78 4.83 -30.49
C ALA A 43 10.02 3.92 -29.26
N SER A 44 9.97 4.46 -28.04
CA SER A 44 10.20 3.72 -26.79
C SER A 44 8.95 3.61 -25.91
N GLN A 45 7.82 4.19 -26.35
CA GLN A 45 6.58 4.20 -25.59
C GLN A 45 6.02 2.78 -25.36
N SER A 46 6.10 1.89 -26.37
CA SER A 46 5.68 0.48 -26.22
C SER A 46 6.51 -0.26 -25.18
N PHE A 47 7.82 -0.06 -25.18
CA PHE A 47 8.75 -0.65 -24.21
C PHE A 47 8.48 -0.13 -22.80
N PHE A 48 8.20 1.17 -22.65
CA PHE A 48 7.82 1.76 -21.36
C PHE A 48 6.57 1.09 -20.78
N TRP A 49 5.48 1.01 -21.57
CA TRP A 49 4.22 0.43 -21.10
C TRP A 49 4.33 -1.07 -20.78
N GLN A 50 5.08 -1.83 -21.60
CA GLN A 50 5.31 -3.26 -21.34
C GLN A 50 6.10 -3.48 -20.05
N ASN A 51 7.18 -2.72 -19.82
CA ASN A 51 7.94 -2.81 -18.59
C ASN A 51 7.12 -2.39 -17.38
N TYR A 52 6.35 -1.32 -17.50
CA TYR A 52 5.45 -0.88 -16.43
C TYR A 52 4.45 -1.97 -16.04
N GLN A 53 3.81 -2.60 -17.03
CA GLN A 53 2.89 -3.71 -16.79
C GLN A 53 3.60 -4.89 -16.12
N SER A 54 4.83 -5.22 -16.56
CA SER A 54 5.64 -6.27 -15.94
C SER A 54 5.93 -5.97 -14.46
N TYR A 55 6.35 -4.75 -14.12
CA TYR A 55 6.60 -4.35 -12.74
C TYR A 55 5.35 -4.37 -11.86
N MET A 56 4.19 -3.98 -12.40
CA MET A 56 2.91 -4.07 -11.71
C MET A 56 2.55 -5.53 -11.37
N VAL A 57 2.75 -6.45 -12.30
CA VAL A 57 2.49 -7.88 -12.07
C VAL A 57 3.46 -8.47 -11.04
N VAL A 58 4.77 -8.19 -11.17
CA VAL A 58 5.79 -8.70 -10.25
C VAL A 58 5.58 -8.16 -8.83
N SER A 59 5.31 -6.86 -8.69
CA SER A 59 5.04 -6.26 -7.37
C SER A 59 3.74 -6.79 -6.75
N GLY A 60 2.69 -7.00 -7.55
CA GLY A 60 1.45 -7.64 -7.09
C GLY A 60 1.68 -9.07 -6.59
N LEU A 61 2.40 -9.89 -7.37
CA LEU A 61 2.75 -11.26 -6.98
C LEU A 61 3.62 -11.29 -5.72
N ALA A 62 4.63 -10.42 -5.63
CA ALA A 62 5.47 -10.31 -4.44
C ALA A 62 4.66 -9.91 -3.19
N GLY A 63 3.70 -8.99 -3.34
CA GLY A 63 2.79 -8.60 -2.26
C GLY A 63 1.90 -9.75 -1.79
N LEU A 64 1.36 -10.56 -2.71
CA LEU A 64 0.58 -11.75 -2.40
C LEU A 64 1.43 -12.81 -1.69
N LEU A 65 2.63 -13.09 -2.19
CA LEU A 65 3.56 -14.04 -1.58
C LEU A 65 3.96 -13.61 -0.16
N LEU A 66 4.26 -12.32 0.04
CA LEU A 66 4.55 -11.77 1.37
C LEU A 66 3.35 -11.88 2.30
N SER A 67 2.15 -11.58 1.82
CA SER A 67 0.92 -11.72 2.60
C SER A 67 0.69 -13.17 3.02
N TYR A 68 0.86 -14.11 2.09
CA TYR A 68 0.76 -15.54 2.35
C TYR A 68 1.84 -16.03 3.33
N TRP A 69 3.08 -15.57 3.17
CA TRP A 69 4.18 -15.86 4.09
C TRP A 69 3.89 -15.37 5.51
N VAL A 70 3.34 -14.17 5.66
CA VAL A 70 2.94 -13.63 6.97
C VAL A 70 1.85 -14.50 7.61
N ILE A 71 0.89 -14.98 6.84
CA ILE A 71 -0.16 -15.89 7.32
C ILE A 71 0.44 -17.21 7.82
N LEU A 72 1.34 -17.82 7.06
CA LEU A 72 1.94 -19.11 7.40
C LEU A 72 2.91 -19.04 8.59
N PHE A 73 3.81 -18.06 8.59
CA PHE A 73 4.93 -18.02 9.55
C PHE A 73 4.71 -17.07 10.72
N ARG A 74 3.73 -16.16 10.65
CA ARG A 74 3.35 -15.27 11.75
C ARG A 74 1.83 -15.28 12.01
N PRO A 75 1.20 -16.44 12.23
CA PRO A 75 -0.24 -16.53 12.44
C PRO A 75 -0.70 -15.70 13.65
N ASN A 76 0.09 -15.64 14.73
CA ASN A 76 -0.20 -14.83 15.92
C ASN A 76 -0.31 -13.31 15.64
N PHE A 77 0.35 -12.82 14.59
CA PHE A 77 0.26 -11.42 14.18
C PHE A 77 -1.03 -11.17 13.40
N VAL A 78 -1.44 -12.14 12.58
CA VAL A 78 -2.67 -12.11 11.79
C VAL A 78 -3.91 -12.22 12.69
N THR A 79 -3.95 -13.16 13.64
CA THR A 79 -5.06 -13.28 14.60
C THR A 79 -5.22 -12.04 15.46
N LYS A 80 -4.12 -11.43 15.95
CA LYS A 80 -4.19 -10.15 16.67
C LYS A 80 -4.69 -9.00 15.81
N PHE A 81 -4.44 -9.03 14.49
CA PHE A 81 -4.97 -8.02 13.57
C PHE A 81 -6.48 -8.21 13.39
N ILE A 82 -6.92 -9.44 13.15
CA ILE A 82 -8.35 -9.80 12.96
C ILE A 82 -9.16 -9.50 14.22
N GLU A 83 -8.72 -9.92 15.41
CA GLU A 83 -9.43 -9.64 16.68
C GLU A 83 -9.57 -8.13 16.96
N LYS A 84 -8.59 -7.34 16.52
CA LYS A 84 -8.59 -5.89 16.71
C LYS A 84 -9.60 -5.18 15.79
N ASP A 85 -9.89 -5.74 14.62
CA ASP A 85 -10.97 -5.28 13.75
C ASP A 85 -12.35 -5.76 14.26
N THR A 86 -12.46 -7.00 14.78
CA THR A 86 -13.73 -7.53 15.31
C THR A 86 -14.20 -6.81 16.58
N LYS A 87 -13.30 -6.41 17.49
CA LYS A 87 -13.67 -5.69 18.73
C LYS A 87 -14.03 -4.20 18.54
N LYS A 88 -13.89 -3.67 17.32
CA LYS A 88 -14.22 -2.28 16.98
C LYS A 88 -15.56 -2.14 16.24
N THR A 89 -16.24 -3.24 15.97
CA THR A 89 -17.63 -3.27 15.48
C THR A 89 -18.55 -3.50 16.67
#